data_AF-A0A1Q3BB09-F1
#
_entry.id   AF-A0A1Q3BB09-F1
#
_cell.length_a   1.000
_cell.length_b   1.000
_cell.length_c   1.000
_cell.angle_alpha   90.00
_cell.angle_beta   90.00
_cell.angle_gamma   90.00
#
_symmetry.space_group_name_H-M   'P 1'
#
loop_
_entity.id
_entity.type
_entity.pdbx_description
1 polymer ?
#
loop_
_entity_poly.entity_id
_entity_poly.type
_entity_poly.pdbx_seq_one_letter_code
_entity_poly.pdbx_strand_id
1 'polypeptide(L)'
;VSWFKNAKSRLNHHLSGLFGVSSLAWTGHLVHVAIPGSRGEYVRWNNFLDVLPHPQGLRPLFAGQWNLYAQNPDLSNHLFGTSQGAGTAILTLLGGFHPQTQSFNTRFTSID
;
A
#
# COMPACT_ATOMS: atom_id res chain seq x y z
N VAL A 1 40.67 4.55 0.63
CA VAL A 1 40.16 5.93 0.35
C VAL A 1 39.34 6.04 -0.94
N SER A 2 39.65 5.30 -2.01
CA SER A 2 38.90 5.32 -3.29
C SER A 2 37.42 4.97 -3.18
N TRP A 3 37.06 4.01 -2.31
CA TRP A 3 35.67 3.60 -2.05
C TRP A 3 34.79 4.78 -1.56
N PHE A 4 35.29 5.59 -0.61
CA PHE A 4 34.56 6.77 -0.09
C PHE A 4 34.42 7.92 -1.09
N LYS A 5 35.31 7.98 -2.11
CA LYS A 5 35.32 9.04 -3.12
C LYS A 5 34.51 8.70 -4.38
N ASN A 6 33.91 7.50 -4.44
CA ASN A 6 33.08 7.12 -5.59
C ASN A 6 31.67 7.74 -5.48
N ALA A 7 31.57 9.01 -5.90
CA ALA A 7 30.33 9.76 -5.87
C ALA A 7 29.21 9.14 -6.73
N LYS A 8 29.57 8.49 -7.86
CA LYS A 8 28.60 7.83 -8.76
C LYS A 8 28.00 6.58 -8.13
N SER A 9 28.83 5.74 -7.50
CA SER A 9 28.37 4.55 -6.78
C SER A 9 27.49 4.93 -5.58
N ARG A 10 27.91 5.93 -4.79
CA ARG A 10 27.13 6.43 -3.65
C ARG A 10 25.78 7.03 -4.09
N LEU A 11 25.77 7.83 -5.15
CA LEU A 11 24.54 8.41 -5.69
C LEU A 11 23.59 7.32 -6.18
N ASN A 12 24.07 6.35 -6.95
CA ASN A 12 23.25 5.25 -7.45
C ASN A 12 22.74 4.38 -6.30
N HIS A 13 23.60 4.00 -5.35
CA HIS A 13 23.21 3.19 -4.19
C HIS A 13 22.19 3.91 -3.30
N HIS A 14 22.29 5.23 -3.12
CA HIS A 14 21.29 6.00 -2.38
C HIS A 14 19.97 6.13 -3.16
N LEU A 15 20.02 6.45 -4.44
CA LEU A 15 18.79 6.59 -5.24
C LEU A 15 18.06 5.25 -5.39
N SER A 16 18.76 4.19 -5.80
CA SER A 16 18.13 2.88 -6.03
C SER A 16 17.89 2.12 -4.73
N GLY A 17 18.86 2.10 -3.83
CA GLY A 17 18.78 1.37 -2.56
C GLY A 17 18.01 2.15 -1.51
N LEU A 18 18.55 3.29 -1.08
CA LEU A 18 17.95 4.03 0.04
C LEU A 18 16.55 4.56 -0.28
N PHE A 19 16.31 5.10 -1.47
CA PHE A 19 14.98 5.61 -1.83
C PHE A 19 14.11 4.57 -2.53
N GLY A 20 14.63 3.88 -3.54
CA GLY A 20 13.85 2.87 -4.29
C GLY A 20 13.41 1.69 -3.43
N VAL A 21 14.37 0.92 -2.89
CA VAL A 21 14.06 -0.28 -2.10
C VAL A 21 13.30 0.06 -0.83
N SER A 22 13.66 1.14 -0.12
CA SER A 22 12.93 1.53 1.10
C SER A 22 11.50 1.97 0.79
N SER A 23 11.24 2.69 -0.31
CA SER A 23 9.88 3.07 -0.71
C SER A 23 9.04 1.84 -1.08
N LEU A 24 9.62 0.87 -1.77
CA LEU A 24 8.96 -0.41 -2.08
C LEU A 24 8.68 -1.22 -0.80
N ALA A 25 9.65 -1.34 0.10
CA ALA A 25 9.48 -2.03 1.37
C ALA A 25 8.41 -1.35 2.24
N TRP A 26 8.38 -0.02 2.26
CA TRP A 26 7.36 0.74 2.97
C TRP A 26 5.97 0.56 2.36
N THR A 27 5.86 0.58 1.03
CA THR A 27 4.61 0.29 0.32
C THR A 27 4.13 -1.13 0.62
N GLY A 28 5.04 -2.11 0.65
CA GLY A 28 4.76 -3.47 1.07
C GLY A 28 4.21 -3.52 2.50
N HIS A 29 4.83 -2.80 3.44
CA HIS A 29 4.34 -2.72 4.82
C HIS A 29 2.93 -2.11 4.90
N LEU A 30 2.66 -1.04 4.15
CA LEU A 30 1.34 -0.41 4.12
C LEU A 30 0.26 -1.38 3.60
N VAL A 31 0.52 -2.03 2.47
CA VAL A 31 -0.43 -2.95 1.82
C VAL A 31 -0.67 -4.22 2.65
N HIS A 32 0.36 -4.77 3.28
CA HIS A 32 0.26 -6.04 3.99
C HIS A 32 -0.08 -5.90 5.48
N VAL A 33 0.15 -4.74 6.10
CA VAL A 33 -0.01 -4.56 7.56
C VAL A 33 -0.93 -3.40 7.88
N ALA A 34 -0.66 -2.20 7.35
CA ALA A 34 -1.40 -1.00 7.75
C ALA A 34 -2.85 -1.00 7.24
N ILE A 35 -3.10 -1.40 5.98
CA ILE A 35 -4.46 -1.48 5.40
C ILE A 35 -5.30 -2.58 6.06
N PRO A 36 -4.80 -3.82 6.25
CA PRO A 36 -5.51 -4.82 7.05
C PRO A 36 -5.80 -4.30 8.47
N GLY A 37 -4.81 -3.68 9.11
CA GLY A 37 -4.98 -3.07 10.44
C GLY A 37 -6.05 -1.98 10.50
N SER A 38 -6.14 -1.11 9.49
CA SER A 38 -7.21 -0.10 9.40
C SER A 38 -8.60 -0.71 9.19
N ARG A 39 -8.67 -1.95 8.70
CA ARG A 39 -9.90 -2.72 8.50
C ARG A 39 -10.21 -3.68 9.66
N GLY A 40 -9.45 -3.58 10.75
CA GLY A 40 -9.63 -4.43 11.95
C GLY A 40 -9.09 -5.84 11.81
N GLU A 41 -8.31 -6.11 10.77
CA GLU A 41 -7.60 -7.38 10.62
C GLU A 41 -6.25 -7.34 11.33
N TYR A 42 -5.84 -8.49 11.85
CA TYR A 42 -4.60 -8.61 12.62
C TYR A 42 -3.55 -9.40 11.83
N VAL A 43 -2.64 -8.67 11.18
CA VAL A 43 -1.52 -9.24 10.43
C VAL A 43 -0.21 -9.02 11.18
N ARG A 44 0.49 -10.11 11.48
CA ARG A 44 1.79 -10.13 12.17
C ARG A 44 2.69 -11.19 11.56
N TRP A 45 3.94 -11.24 12.03
CA TRP A 45 4.95 -12.16 11.52
C TRP A 45 4.54 -13.64 11.50
N ASN A 46 3.67 -14.07 12.41
CA ASN A 46 3.21 -15.45 12.50
C ASN A 46 2.14 -15.84 11.45
N ASN A 47 1.47 -14.89 10.80
CA ASN A 47 0.43 -15.14 9.79
C ASN A 47 0.60 -14.32 8.50
N PHE A 48 1.69 -13.54 8.40
CA PHE A 48 1.96 -12.62 7.28
C PHE A 48 1.95 -13.30 5.91
N LEU A 49 2.37 -14.57 5.84
CA LEU A 49 2.44 -15.33 4.59
C LEU A 49 1.13 -16.02 4.22
N ASP A 50 0.18 -16.12 5.16
CA ASP A 50 -1.09 -16.81 4.97
C ASP A 50 -2.23 -15.85 4.62
N VAL A 51 -2.09 -14.57 4.98
CA VAL A 51 -3.09 -13.53 4.70
C VAL A 51 -2.77 -12.82 3.40
N LEU A 52 -3.68 -12.93 2.42
CA LEU A 52 -3.56 -12.18 1.18
C LEU A 52 -4.03 -10.73 1.39
N PRO A 53 -3.24 -9.73 0.99
CA PRO A 53 -3.64 -8.32 1.10
C PRO A 53 -4.77 -7.93 0.13
N HIS A 54 -5.01 -8.75 -0.91
CA HIS A 54 -6.10 -8.57 -1.86
C HIS A 54 -6.72 -9.93 -2.21
N PRO A 55 -8.05 -10.06 -2.35
CA PRO A 55 -8.71 -11.35 -2.61
C PRO A 55 -8.21 -12.09 -3.85
N GLN A 56 -7.77 -11.34 -4.87
CA GLN A 56 -7.26 -11.90 -6.13
C GLN A 56 -5.74 -12.15 -6.13
N GLY A 57 -5.06 -11.86 -5.02
CA GLY A 57 -3.61 -12.04 -4.87
C GLY A 57 -2.82 -11.30 -5.95
N LEU A 58 -1.75 -11.93 -6.44
CA LEU A 58 -0.85 -11.37 -7.46
C LEU A 58 -1.31 -11.62 -8.91
N ARG A 59 -2.42 -12.32 -9.14
CA ARG A 59 -2.89 -12.62 -10.50
C ARG A 59 -3.14 -11.34 -11.33
N PRO A 60 -3.84 -10.30 -10.81
CA PRO A 60 -4.04 -9.06 -11.55
C PRO A 60 -2.74 -8.33 -11.90
N LEU A 61 -1.72 -8.41 -11.03
CA LEU A 61 -0.40 -7.83 -11.27
C LEU A 61 0.24 -8.40 -12.54
N PHE A 62 0.32 -9.74 -12.63
CA PHE A 62 0.96 -10.42 -13.75
C PHE A 62 0.10 -10.46 -15.02
N ALA A 63 -1.23 -10.35 -14.89
CA ALA A 63 -2.15 -10.24 -16.01
C ALA A 63 -2.26 -8.81 -16.58
N GLY A 64 -1.59 -7.82 -15.96
CA GLY A 64 -1.69 -6.40 -16.36
C GLY A 64 -3.02 -5.74 -16.01
N GLN A 65 -3.85 -6.37 -15.19
CA GLN A 65 -5.18 -5.89 -14.78
C GLN A 65 -5.10 -5.09 -13.47
N TRP A 66 -4.23 -4.08 -13.42
CA TRP A 66 -3.92 -3.36 -12.17
C TRP A 66 -5.09 -2.55 -11.63
N ASN A 67 -6.05 -2.20 -12.49
CA ASN A 67 -7.28 -1.52 -12.10
C ASN A 67 -8.09 -2.30 -11.05
N LEU A 68 -7.96 -3.63 -10.99
CA LEU A 68 -8.66 -4.45 -10.00
C LEU A 68 -8.23 -4.13 -8.56
N TYR A 69 -6.99 -3.72 -8.35
CA TYR A 69 -6.50 -3.32 -7.01
C TYR A 69 -7.07 -1.98 -6.51
N ALA A 70 -7.72 -1.21 -7.39
CA ALA A 70 -8.37 0.05 -7.06
C ALA A 70 -9.88 -0.09 -6.80
N GLN A 71 -10.46 -1.26 -7.08
CA GLN A 71 -11.89 -1.48 -6.99
C GLN A 71 -12.35 -1.67 -5.55
N ASN A 72 -13.56 -1.18 -5.26
CA ASN A 72 -14.20 -1.26 -3.94
C ASN A 72 -13.32 -0.65 -2.84
N PRO A 73 -13.08 0.67 -2.88
CA PRO A 73 -12.35 1.31 -1.80
C PRO A 73 -13.23 1.42 -0.54
N ASP A 74 -12.61 1.75 0.59
CA ASP A 74 -13.32 1.93 1.85
C ASP A 74 -14.45 2.99 1.69
N LEU A 75 -15.60 2.74 2.32
CA LEU A 75 -16.76 3.62 2.25
C LEU A 75 -16.52 4.90 3.07
N SER A 76 -17.29 5.95 2.81
CA SER A 76 -17.16 7.22 3.55
C SER A 76 -17.52 7.10 5.04
N ASN A 77 -18.28 6.07 5.40
CA ASN A 77 -18.64 5.71 6.77
C ASN A 77 -17.79 4.55 7.32
N HIS A 78 -16.65 4.23 6.69
CA HIS A 78 -15.72 3.24 7.23
C HIS A 78 -15.25 3.66 8.63
N LEU A 79 -15.36 2.74 9.59
CA LEU A 79 -14.77 2.94 10.92
C LEU A 79 -13.37 2.34 10.95
N PHE A 80 -12.37 3.21 11.16
CA PHE A 80 -10.98 2.81 11.27
C PHE A 80 -10.77 1.80 12.39
N GLY A 81 -9.99 0.75 12.11
CA GLY A 81 -9.72 -0.36 13.01
C GLY A 81 -10.84 -1.41 13.06
N THR A 82 -11.84 -1.31 12.17
CA THR A 82 -12.96 -2.26 12.10
C THR A 82 -13.27 -2.63 10.65
N SER A 83 -14.00 -3.74 10.47
CA SER A 83 -14.48 -4.18 9.16
C SER A 83 -15.74 -3.43 8.69
N GLN A 84 -16.30 -2.54 9.51
CA GLN A 84 -17.54 -1.82 9.20
C GLN A 84 -17.29 -0.76 8.12
N GLY A 85 -17.82 -0.99 6.92
CA GLY A 85 -17.61 -0.12 5.76
C GLY A 85 -16.26 -0.28 5.07
N ALA A 86 -15.51 -1.35 5.40
CA ALA A 86 -14.23 -1.66 4.78
C ALA A 86 -14.42 -2.21 3.36
N GLY A 87 -13.56 -1.79 2.44
CA GLY A 87 -13.46 -2.27 1.07
C GLY A 87 -12.32 -3.29 0.90
N THR A 88 -11.96 -3.55 -0.35
CA THR A 88 -10.86 -4.46 -0.72
C THR A 88 -9.72 -3.77 -1.47
N ALA A 89 -9.90 -2.52 -1.90
CA ALA A 89 -8.87 -1.81 -2.66
C ALA A 89 -7.57 -1.67 -1.84
N ILE A 90 -6.42 -1.76 -2.52
CA ILE A 90 -5.09 -1.57 -1.92
C ILE A 90 -4.29 -0.44 -2.59
N LEU A 91 -4.65 -0.04 -3.81
CA LEU A 91 -3.94 0.98 -4.58
C LEU A 91 -4.94 1.97 -5.17
N THR A 92 -4.89 3.19 -4.66
CA THR A 92 -5.97 4.14 -4.87
C THR A 92 -5.49 5.59 -4.78
N LEU A 93 -5.81 6.45 -5.77
CA LEU A 93 -5.55 7.91 -5.73
C LEU A 93 -6.86 8.71 -5.91
N LEU A 94 -7.51 9.09 -4.82
CA LEU A 94 -8.75 9.89 -4.88
C LEU A 94 -8.48 11.34 -4.59
N GLY A 95 -7.40 11.62 -3.84
CA GLY A 95 -7.29 12.91 -3.20
C GLY A 95 -8.28 13.06 -2.03
N GLY A 96 -7.97 13.96 -1.11
CA GLY A 96 -8.81 14.26 0.06
C GLY A 96 -8.42 13.48 1.31
N PHE A 97 -9.13 13.75 2.40
CA PHE A 97 -8.82 13.23 3.73
C PHE A 97 -9.92 12.30 4.25
N HIS A 98 -9.54 11.26 4.98
CA HIS A 98 -10.46 10.35 5.64
C HIS A 98 -11.24 11.12 6.72
N PRO A 99 -12.59 11.09 6.74
CA PRO A 99 -13.38 11.97 7.61
C PRO A 99 -13.10 11.80 9.11
N GLN A 100 -12.75 10.57 9.52
CA GLN A 100 -12.50 10.23 10.92
C GLN A 100 -11.05 10.49 11.36
N THR A 101 -10.08 10.17 10.49
CA THR A 101 -8.64 10.18 10.86
C THR A 101 -7.89 11.37 10.28
N GLN A 102 -8.50 12.11 9.35
CA GLN A 102 -7.93 13.24 8.63
C GLN A 102 -6.60 12.92 7.91
N SER A 103 -6.35 11.63 7.62
CA SER A 103 -5.22 11.17 6.80
C SER A 103 -5.60 11.10 5.33
N PHE A 104 -4.64 11.15 4.40
CA PHE A 104 -4.92 11.10 2.96
C PHE A 104 -5.69 9.83 2.56
N ASN A 105 -6.72 9.98 1.72
CA ASN A 105 -7.57 8.87 1.27
C ASN A 105 -6.90 8.03 0.18
N THR A 106 -6.93 6.72 0.37
CA THR A 106 -6.66 5.69 -0.64
C THR A 106 -7.98 5.29 -1.30
N ARG A 107 -8.65 6.19 -2.02
CA ARG A 107 -9.89 5.88 -2.79
C ARG A 107 -9.58 6.15 -4.32
N PHE A 108 -10.29 5.70 -5.38
CA PHE A 108 -10.27 6.38 -6.71
C PHE A 108 -11.73 6.71 -7.10
N THR A 109 -12.04 7.93 -7.58
CA THR A 109 -13.30 8.24 -8.24
C THR A 109 -13.07 7.99 -9.71
N SER A 110 -13.97 7.23 -10.33
CA SER A 110 -14.11 7.21 -11.79
C SER A 110 -14.13 8.65 -12.27
N ILE A 111 -13.17 9.03 -13.12
CA ILE A 111 -13.37 10.17 -14.00
C ILE A 111 -14.27 9.61 -15.09
N ASP A 112 -15.55 9.93 -14.99
CA ASP A 112 -16.42 9.95 -16.16
C ASP A 112 -16.03 11.17 -17.03
#